data_AF-A0A1W2G967-F1
#
_entry.id   AF-A0A1W2G967-F1
#
_cell.length_a   1.000
_cell.length_b   1.000
_cell.length_c   1.000
_cell.angle_alpha   90.00
_cell.angle_beta   90.00
_cell.angle_gamma   90.00
#
_symmetry.space_group_name_H-M   'P 1'
#
loop_
_entity.id
_entity.type
_entity.pdbx_description
1 polymer ?
#
loop_
_entity_poly.entity_id
_entity_poly.type
_entity_poly.pdbx_seq_one_letter_code
_entity_poly.pdbx_strand_id
1 'polypeptide(L)'
;MVREIKFRTGMAKCTEYLDLVQMVLDGQASRSQEVYLKRHLNMCLKCLEHYNLDQEIKKLVQLKLASKEVPEGLADAIKTKIAKSA
;
A
#
# COMPACT_ATOMS: atom_id res chain seq x y z
N MET A 1 18.73 2.12 4.03
CA MET A 1 19.69 1.66 3.00
C MET A 1 19.82 0.13 2.92
N VAL A 2 20.10 -0.59 4.01
CA VAL A 2 20.30 -2.07 3.97
C VAL A 2 19.10 -2.85 3.41
N ARG A 3 17.86 -2.49 3.80
CA ARG A 3 16.64 -3.14 3.28
C ARG A 3 16.51 -3.00 1.75
N GLU A 4 16.82 -1.83 1.21
CA GLU A 4 16.71 -1.57 -0.22
C GLU A 4 17.76 -2.34 -1.03
N ILE A 5 18.97 -2.51 -0.47
CA ILE A 5 20.02 -3.33 -1.08
C ILE A 5 19.56 -4.79 -1.19
N LYS A 6 18.95 -5.36 -0.14
CA LYS A 6 18.46 -6.76 -0.16
C LYS A 6 17.40 -7.01 -1.24
N PHE A 7 16.47 -6.07 -1.42
CA PHE A 7 15.44 -6.16 -2.46
C PHE A 7 16.06 -6.03 -3.86
N ARG A 8 17.03 -5.12 -4.02
CA ARG A 8 17.74 -4.94 -5.29
C ARG A 8 18.56 -6.16 -5.69
N THR A 9 19.22 -6.84 -4.75
CA THR A 9 20.05 -8.02 -5.02
C THR A 9 19.28 -9.34 -5.05
N GLY A 10 17.97 -9.33 -4.74
CA GLY A 10 17.15 -10.54 -4.68
C GLY A 10 17.47 -11.46 -3.49
N MET A 11 18.28 -11.02 -2.52
CA MET A 11 18.67 -11.81 -1.34
C MET A 11 17.63 -11.73 -0.20
N ALA A 12 16.61 -10.89 -0.34
CA ALA A 12 15.53 -10.77 0.64
C ALA A 12 14.72 -12.07 0.73
N LYS A 13 14.32 -12.44 1.94
CA LYS A 13 13.46 -13.61 2.18
C LYS A 13 12.02 -13.31 1.76
N CYS A 14 11.23 -14.34 1.46
CA CYS A 14 9.78 -14.18 1.17
C CYS A 14 9.04 -13.40 2.25
N THR A 15 9.40 -13.56 3.53
CA THR A 15 8.81 -12.80 4.64
C THR A 15 9.03 -11.29 4.52
N GLU A 16 10.23 -10.86 4.06
CA GLU A 16 10.53 -9.44 3.84
C GLU A 16 9.74 -8.90 2.62
N TYR A 17 9.44 -9.75 1.63
CA TYR A 17 8.56 -9.37 0.52
C TYR A 17 7.09 -9.28 0.94
N LEU A 18 6.62 -10.07 1.91
CA LEU A 18 5.27 -9.95 2.45
C LEU A 18 5.09 -8.61 3.19
N ASP A 19 6.08 -8.17 3.96
CA ASP A 19 6.06 -6.82 4.55
C ASP A 19 5.99 -5.75 3.46
N LEU A 20 6.73 -5.95 2.37
CA LEU A 20 6.73 -5.02 1.24
C LEU A 20 5.41 -5.03 0.47
N VAL A 21 4.72 -6.18 0.36
CA VAL A 21 3.36 -6.27 -0.18
C VAL A 21 2.45 -5.32 0.57
N GLN A 22 2.44 -5.38 1.90
CA GLN A 22 1.59 -4.52 2.73
C GLN A 22 1.88 -3.03 2.48
N MET A 23 3.15 -2.63 2.46
CA MET A 23 3.54 -1.24 2.14
C MET A 23 3.06 -0.79 0.76
N VAL A 24 3.15 -1.66 -0.26
CA VAL A 24 2.67 -1.37 -1.62
C VAL A 24 1.16 -1.22 -1.65
N LEU A 25 0.43 -2.13 -1.00
CA LEU A 25 -1.02 -2.04 -0.93
C LEU A 25 -1.47 -0.75 -0.27
N ASP A 26 -0.81 -0.33 0.80
CA ASP A 26 -1.12 0.91 1.54
C ASP A 26 -0.63 2.20 0.88
N GLY A 27 0.04 2.11 -0.27
CA GLY A 27 0.56 3.27 -0.99
C GLY A 27 1.74 3.95 -0.28
N GLN A 28 2.42 3.25 0.61
CA GLN A 28 3.56 3.75 1.39
C GLN A 28 4.91 3.32 0.81
N ALA A 29 4.91 2.48 -0.22
CA ALA A 29 6.12 2.03 -0.90
C ALA A 29 6.65 3.06 -1.91
N SER A 30 7.97 3.10 -2.08
CA SER A 30 8.60 3.87 -3.15
C SER A 30 8.50 3.15 -4.50
N ARG A 31 8.69 3.90 -5.59
CA ARG A 31 8.63 3.32 -6.94
C ARG A 31 9.67 2.21 -7.17
N SER A 32 10.86 2.34 -6.59
CA SER A 32 11.90 1.30 -6.66
C SER A 32 11.44 0.02 -5.97
N GLN A 33 10.79 0.15 -4.81
CA GLN A 33 10.26 -0.97 -4.05
C GLN A 33 9.14 -1.72 -4.79
N GLU A 34 8.23 -1.00 -5.47
CA GLU A 34 7.23 -1.62 -6.34
C GLU A 34 7.87 -2.46 -7.45
N VAL A 35 8.94 -1.95 -8.08
CA VAL A 35 9.67 -2.67 -9.13
C VAL A 35 10.31 -3.93 -8.58
N TYR A 36 10.94 -3.88 -7.39
CA TYR A 36 11.53 -5.05 -6.76
C TYR A 36 10.49 -6.10 -6.38
N LEU A 37 9.35 -5.67 -5.81
CA LEU A 37 8.25 -6.58 -5.51
C LEU A 37 7.74 -7.26 -6.78
N LYS A 38 7.47 -6.48 -7.84
CA LYS A 38 6.99 -7.02 -9.12
C LYS A 38 7.95 -8.08 -9.69
N ARG A 39 9.25 -7.85 -9.62
CA ARG A 39 10.27 -8.84 -10.03
C ARG A 39 10.19 -10.13 -9.21
N HIS A 40 10.05 -10.02 -7.89
CA HIS A 40 9.94 -11.19 -7.03
C HIS A 40 8.64 -11.98 -7.26
N LEU A 41 7.51 -11.30 -7.42
CA LEU A 41 6.21 -11.95 -7.67
C LEU A 41 6.20 -12.74 -8.99
N ASN A 42 6.98 -12.33 -10.00
CA ASN A 42 7.15 -13.11 -11.24
C ASN A 42 7.92 -14.43 -11.05
N MET A 43 8.69 -14.57 -9.96
CA MET A 43 9.54 -15.74 -9.71
C MET A 43 9.04 -16.61 -8.54
N CYS A 44 8.17 -16.07 -7.68
CA CYS A 44 7.68 -16.76 -6.48
C CYS A 44 6.15 -16.83 -6.47
N LEU A 45 5.61 -17.98 -6.90
CA LEU A 45 4.16 -18.22 -6.95
C LEU A 45 3.50 -18.04 -5.59
N LYS A 46 4.12 -18.56 -4.52
CA LYS A 46 3.60 -18.41 -3.16
C LYS A 46 3.39 -16.94 -2.78
N CYS A 47 4.37 -16.08 -3.03
CA CYS A 47 4.24 -14.65 -2.72
C CYS A 47 3.20 -13.97 -3.62
N LEU A 48 3.04 -14.41 -4.87
CA LEU A 48 2.00 -13.92 -5.77
C LEU A 48 0.59 -14.28 -5.27
N GLU A 49 0.38 -15.49 -4.79
CA GLU A 49 -0.90 -15.91 -4.20
C GLU A 49 -1.26 -15.09 -2.97
N HIS A 50 -0.28 -14.87 -2.06
CA HIS A 50 -0.46 -13.99 -0.90
C HIS A 50 -0.82 -12.56 -1.31
N TYR A 51 -0.09 -11.99 -2.26
CA TYR A 51 -0.37 -10.64 -2.77
C TYR A 51 -1.78 -10.52 -3.33
N ASN A 52 -2.22 -11.48 -4.16
CA ASN A 52 -3.55 -11.47 -4.74
C ASN A 52 -4.64 -11.56 -3.65
N LEU A 53 -4.45 -12.41 -2.64
CA LEU A 53 -5.37 -12.52 -1.52
C LEU A 53 -5.49 -11.19 -0.76
N ASP A 54 -4.37 -10.58 -0.39
CA ASP A 54 -4.36 -9.30 0.33
C ASP A 54 -4.99 -8.18 -0.50
N GLN A 55 -4.80 -8.19 -1.82
CA GLN A 55 -5.48 -7.26 -2.74
C GLN A 55 -6.99 -7.42 -2.73
N GLU A 56 -7.50 -8.65 -2.80
CA GLU A 56 -8.95 -8.90 -2.77
C GLU A 56 -9.55 -8.52 -1.42
N ILE A 57 -8.86 -8.81 -0.31
CA ILE A 57 -9.28 -8.37 1.02
C ILE A 57 -9.37 -6.83 1.06
N LYS A 58 -8.35 -6.13 0.57
CA LYS A 58 -8.34 -4.66 0.53
C LYS A 58 -9.50 -4.10 -0.29
N LYS A 59 -9.79 -4.67 -1.47
CA LYS A 59 -10.93 -4.29 -2.31
C LYS A 59 -12.25 -4.50 -1.57
N LEU A 60 -12.44 -5.65 -0.93
CA LEU A 60 -13.65 -5.96 -0.16
C LEU A 60 -13.87 -4.96 0.99
N VAL A 61 -12.80 -4.60 1.71
CA VAL A 61 -12.86 -3.60 2.78
C VAL A 61 -13.22 -2.24 2.22
N GLN A 62 -12.59 -1.80 1.12
CA GLN A 62 -12.93 -0.55 0.45
C GLN A 62 -14.39 -0.51 0.01
N LEU A 63 -14.91 -1.58 -0.59
CA LEU A 63 -16.32 -1.67 -1.00
C LEU A 63 -17.28 -1.52 0.19
N LYS A 64 -16.96 -2.11 1.35
CA LYS A 64 -17.79 -2.00 2.56
C LYS A 64 -17.68 -0.64 3.25
N LEU A 65 -16.55 0.04 3.12
CA LEU A 65 -16.30 1.34 3.77
C LEU A 65 -16.67 2.54 2.88
N ALA A 66 -16.76 2.37 1.55
CA ALA A 66 -16.99 3.45 0.60
C ALA A 66 -18.39 4.09 0.68
N SER A 67 -19.35 3.46 1.35
CA SER A 67 -20.74 3.93 1.40
C SER A 67 -21.04 4.79 2.64
N LYS A 68 -20.28 5.87 2.84
CA LYS A 68 -20.74 6.98 3.70
C LYS A 68 -20.54 8.29 2.97
N GLU A 69 -21.66 8.92 2.65
CA GLU A 69 -21.66 10.30 2.16
C GLU A 69 -20.94 11.18 3.17
N VAL A 70 -20.00 11.98 2.67
CA VAL A 70 -19.31 12.97 3.50
C VAL A 70 -20.34 14.05 3.85
N PRO A 71 -20.48 14.44 5.14
CA PRO A 71 -21.43 15.47 5.52
C PRO A 71 -21.24 16.75 4.71
N GLU A 72 -22.35 17.27 4.17
CA GLU A 72 -22.34 18.57 3.50
C GLU A 72 -21.77 19.64 4.44
N GLY A 73 -20.87 20.48 3.91
CA GLY A 73 -20.20 21.54 4.68
C GLY A 73 -18.95 21.11 5.47
N LEU A 74 -18.56 19.82 5.50
CA LEU A 74 -17.30 19.41 6.13
C LEU A 74 -16.09 20.09 5.46
N ALA A 75 -16.10 20.20 4.13
CA ALA A 75 -15.05 20.87 3.37
C ALA A 75 -14.92 22.35 3.76
N ASP A 76 -16.05 23.06 3.92
CA ASP A 76 -16.05 24.47 4.29
C ASP A 76 -15.65 24.69 5.75
N ALA A 77 -16.04 23.78 6.64
CA ALA A 77 -15.58 23.77 8.03
C ALA A 77 -14.05 23.59 8.13
N ILE A 78 -13.48 22.68 7.33
CA ILE A 78 -12.02 22.47 7.24
C ILE A 78 -11.33 23.74 6.73
N LYS A 79 -11.79 24.31 5.60
CA LYS A 79 -11.23 25.56 5.03
C LYS A 79 -11.27 26.71 6.04
N THR A 80 -12.38 26.87 6.74
CA THR A 80 -12.55 27.92 7.75
C THR A 80 -11.56 27.77 8.90
N LYS A 81 -11.32 26.54 9.37
CA LYS A 81 -10.33 26.27 10.42
C LYS A 81 -8.91 26.57 9.96
N ILE A 82 -8.54 26.17 8.73
CA ILE A 82 -7.21 26.46 8.18
C ILE A 82 -6.99 27.97 8.08
N ALA A 83 -7.99 28.72 7.57
CA ALA A 83 -7.92 30.17 7.45
C ALA A 83 -7.81 30.90 8.81
N LYS A 84 -8.41 30.37 9.87
CA LYS A 84 -8.30 30.93 11.23
C LYS A 84 -6.99 30.62 11.94
N SER A 85 -6.23 29.64 11.45
CA SER A 85 -4.94 29.23 12.03
C SER A 85 -3.74 29.76 11.23
N ALA A 86 -3.99 30.62 10.24
CA ALA A 86 -2.99 31.36 9.47
C ALA A 86 -2.80 32.77 10.03
#